data_AF-A0A540X6P3-F1
#
_entry.id   AF-A0A540X6P3-F1
#
_cell.length_a   1.000
_cell.length_b   1.000
_cell.length_c   1.000
_cell.angle_alpha   90.00
_cell.angle_beta   90.00
_cell.angle_gamma   90.00
#
_symmetry.space_group_name_H-M   'P 1'
#
loop_
_entity.id
_entity.type
_entity.pdbx_description
1 polymer ?
#
loop_
_entity_poly.entity_id
_entity_poly.type
_entity_poly.pdbx_seq_one_letter_code
_entity_poly.pdbx_strand_id
1 'polypeptide(L)'
;MAMSLRVLLATGLLLMSVCLSGCEDSPDPDSSDSGSPDAGLPDAGPVVWDGTYTELEERGDILDTGPFAPCTFDTRDAGATTCEELSRFDLSQCNLGSLSEVEAGSIYLYPLRDARPVPDGGNAVIEVGGVHFTEDGGNMFYVPLPLRDTGPGRFFVRGFAPASTAAITLAGCEQKETDIITGCFAYCYRARLIRSGTFEAHRVSRWGGEPESSGGLELLSEGYTPLGHPLDLYVTKGHAYVVSIPKQVRTGGLSIFDVSNPRAPVLKKTLSLPGDNTWNGVWAKGDALYIASNTSGTLVYDISQPAEPLFIRGLTTGGTGTHTVLVDGDRLYSMAPGTGTFVHDISEPLSPRLLTVIALPDAALLGGPHDTFVYENRLYVSDAFRGYFVVDVTDLDHVRELGGYVRPDFTFAHHSAVGTFAGRTIAFEGGEFQYAHLRVLDVTRPERIVKIGEFRTHRPFTSIHNLLLRDNLLYIAWYQDGVRVLDVSNPTRPRQVAHYNTFREADPYRTESPFEGLLGIRVPGDGYVYAADSSRGLLIFNELAQP
;
A
#
# COMPACT_ATOMS: atom_id res chain seq x y z
N MET A 1 -24.27 19.67 24.52
CA MET A 1 -25.02 20.62 23.66
C MET A 1 -24.48 20.44 22.26
N ALA A 2 -25.32 20.24 21.23
CA ALA A 2 -24.83 19.78 19.92
C ALA A 2 -23.98 20.84 19.21
N MET A 3 -22.88 20.41 18.58
CA MET A 3 -21.98 21.25 17.78
C MET A 3 -21.69 20.55 16.44
N SER A 4 -21.49 21.33 15.37
CA SER A 4 -21.80 20.88 14.00
C SER A 4 -20.69 20.08 13.31
N LEU A 5 -21.01 18.85 12.88
CA LEU A 5 -20.15 17.90 12.16
C LEU A 5 -19.92 18.29 10.67
N ARG A 6 -19.67 19.57 10.37
CA ARG A 6 -19.67 20.11 8.98
C ARG A 6 -18.46 20.98 8.60
N VAL A 7 -17.33 20.85 9.31
CA VAL A 7 -16.15 21.73 9.10
C VAL A 7 -14.82 20.97 8.86
N LEU A 8 -14.79 19.62 8.90
CA LEU A 8 -13.56 18.85 8.60
C LEU A 8 -13.43 18.34 7.15
N LEU A 9 -14.53 18.19 6.39
CA LEU A 9 -14.46 17.66 5.01
C LEU A 9 -14.10 18.76 3.98
N ALA A 10 -12.80 19.06 3.81
CA ALA A 10 -12.33 19.98 2.77
C ALA A 10 -10.88 19.82 2.25
N THR A 11 -10.19 18.69 2.47
CA THR A 11 -8.98 18.28 1.70
C THR A 11 -8.71 16.79 1.96
N GLY A 12 -8.64 15.98 0.90
CA GLY A 12 -8.45 14.53 0.98
C GLY A 12 -8.30 13.89 -0.39
N LEU A 13 -7.38 14.43 -1.19
CA LEU A 13 -7.07 13.98 -2.55
C LEU A 13 -5.66 14.48 -2.92
N LEU A 14 -4.91 13.61 -3.59
CA LEU A 14 -3.55 13.74 -4.17
C LEU A 14 -2.31 13.36 -3.32
N LEU A 15 -1.71 12.20 -3.63
CA LEU A 15 -0.31 12.00 -4.12
C LEU A 15 0.98 12.21 -3.19
N MET A 16 1.60 11.16 -2.59
CA MET A 16 2.71 10.28 -3.14
C MET A 16 4.32 10.59 -3.02
N SER A 17 5.30 9.58 -2.83
CA SER A 17 6.84 9.45 -3.13
C SER A 17 7.90 8.89 -2.10
N VAL A 18 9.13 8.27 -2.29
CA VAL A 18 9.83 7.17 -3.12
C VAL A 18 11.39 6.92 -2.80
N CYS A 19 12.33 6.39 -3.67
CA CYS A 19 13.31 5.25 -3.45
C CYS A 19 14.90 5.30 -3.67
N LEU A 20 15.58 4.10 -3.77
CA LEU A 20 17.05 3.74 -3.98
C LEU A 20 18.10 4.55 -3.13
N SER A 21 19.46 4.62 -3.22
CA SER A 21 20.62 3.78 -3.66
C SER A 21 22.00 4.26 -3.09
N GLY A 22 22.90 3.31 -2.74
CA GLY A 22 24.37 3.40 -3.00
C GLY A 22 25.30 4.08 -1.98
N CYS A 23 26.65 3.90 -2.02
CA CYS A 23 27.51 2.97 -2.76
C CYS A 23 28.96 2.92 -2.18
N GLU A 24 29.64 1.76 -2.31
CA GLU A 24 31.11 1.53 -2.47
C GLU A 24 32.08 2.03 -1.34
N ASP A 25 33.34 1.60 -1.18
CA ASP A 25 34.26 0.78 -2.02
C ASP A 25 35.24 -0.09 -1.15
N SER A 26 36.12 -0.89 -1.78
CA SER A 26 37.10 -1.86 -1.20
C SER A 26 38.58 -1.41 -1.42
N PRO A 27 39.68 -2.22 -1.25
CA PRO A 27 39.88 -3.56 -0.63
C PRO A 27 41.11 -3.68 0.32
N ASP A 28 41.32 -4.84 0.98
CA ASP A 28 42.52 -5.74 0.87
C ASP A 28 42.37 -7.02 1.76
N PRO A 29 43.29 -8.02 1.74
CA PRO A 29 42.93 -9.43 2.02
C PRO A 29 43.36 -10.02 3.39
N ASP A 30 43.12 -11.33 3.53
CA ASP A 30 43.56 -12.27 4.58
C ASP A 30 43.06 -12.03 6.02
N SER A 31 41.98 -12.74 6.39
CA SER A 31 42.03 -13.67 7.53
C SER A 31 40.80 -14.59 7.61
N SER A 32 40.96 -15.67 8.37
CA SER A 32 40.03 -16.79 8.48
C SER A 32 38.92 -16.59 9.52
N ASP A 33 37.73 -17.13 9.20
CA ASP A 33 36.91 -17.94 10.11
C ASP A 33 36.50 -17.34 11.47
N SER A 34 35.36 -16.64 11.49
CA SER A 34 34.26 -16.95 12.42
C SER A 34 33.07 -16.03 12.14
N GLY A 35 32.04 -16.56 11.48
CA GLY A 35 30.78 -15.85 11.28
C GLY A 35 30.10 -15.59 12.63
N SER A 36 29.93 -14.32 13.02
CA SER A 36 29.08 -13.98 14.16
C SER A 36 27.63 -14.36 13.86
N PRO A 37 26.86 -14.88 14.83
CA PRO A 37 25.48 -15.29 14.56
C PRO A 37 24.62 -14.12 14.10
N ASP A 38 23.71 -14.37 13.17
CA ASP A 38 22.64 -13.43 12.83
C ASP A 38 21.92 -12.99 14.12
N ALA A 39 21.61 -11.69 14.22
CA ALA A 39 20.71 -11.17 15.25
C ALA A 39 19.23 -11.55 15.00
N GLY A 40 18.99 -12.60 14.22
CA GLY A 40 17.67 -13.19 14.01
C GLY A 40 17.10 -13.73 15.31
N LEU A 41 15.80 -13.54 15.51
CA LEU A 41 15.06 -14.22 16.56
C LEU A 41 15.23 -15.74 16.38
N PRO A 42 15.35 -16.52 17.48
CA PRO A 42 15.56 -17.96 17.38
C PRO A 42 14.45 -18.62 16.55
N ASP A 43 14.89 -19.56 15.70
CA ASP A 43 14.08 -20.28 14.72
C ASP A 43 12.74 -20.74 15.32
N ALA A 44 11.66 -20.55 14.54
CA ALA A 44 10.32 -20.97 14.93
C ALA A 44 10.25 -22.51 15.10
N GLY A 45 11.05 -23.23 14.32
CA GLY A 45 11.04 -24.69 14.27
C GLY A 45 9.68 -25.25 13.83
N PRO A 46 9.44 -26.56 14.00
CA PRO A 46 8.16 -27.20 13.65
C PRO A 46 7.09 -26.98 14.74
N VAL A 47 7.11 -25.84 15.43
CA VAL A 47 6.21 -25.55 16.56
C VAL A 47 4.88 -25.01 16.04
N VAL A 48 4.04 -25.95 15.60
CA VAL A 48 2.61 -25.70 15.36
C VAL A 48 2.03 -25.04 16.59
N TRP A 49 1.44 -23.86 16.39
CA TRP A 49 0.85 -23.07 17.47
C TRP A 49 -0.26 -23.82 18.21
N ASP A 50 -0.29 -23.70 19.53
CA ASP A 50 -1.24 -24.39 20.41
C ASP A 50 -2.54 -23.59 20.66
N GLY A 51 -2.66 -22.41 20.04
CA GLY A 51 -3.78 -21.49 20.23
C GLY A 51 -3.67 -20.65 21.51
N THR A 52 -2.50 -20.57 22.16
CA THR A 52 -2.26 -19.67 23.30
C THR A 52 -1.57 -18.38 22.85
N TYR A 53 -1.98 -17.23 23.43
CA TYR A 53 -1.40 -15.93 23.12
C TYR A 53 -1.54 -14.97 24.30
N THR A 54 -0.78 -13.88 24.25
CA THR A 54 -1.02 -12.67 25.06
C THR A 54 -1.61 -11.61 24.15
N GLU A 55 -2.66 -10.92 24.59
CA GLU A 55 -3.25 -9.81 23.82
C GLU A 55 -2.23 -8.67 23.70
N LEU A 56 -1.97 -8.20 22.48
CA LEU A 56 -1.04 -7.11 22.20
C LEU A 56 -1.78 -5.77 22.21
N GLU A 57 -1.11 -4.74 22.73
CA GLU A 57 -1.60 -3.37 22.70
C GLU A 57 -1.67 -2.86 21.25
N GLU A 58 -2.80 -2.27 20.86
CA GLU A 58 -2.86 -1.51 19.62
C GLU A 58 -2.36 -0.09 19.86
N ARG A 59 -1.40 0.33 19.04
CA ARG A 59 -0.76 1.65 19.08
C ARG A 59 -0.92 2.43 17.78
N GLY A 60 -1.49 1.79 16.75
CA GLY A 60 -1.59 2.37 15.42
C GLY A 60 -0.44 1.98 14.51
N ASP A 61 -0.41 2.56 13.32
CA ASP A 61 0.72 2.37 12.39
C ASP A 61 1.90 3.25 12.77
N ILE A 62 1.62 4.47 13.27
CA ILE A 62 2.62 5.51 13.55
C ILE A 62 2.87 5.68 15.06
N LEU A 63 4.14 5.77 15.46
CA LEU A 63 4.56 6.07 16.83
C LEU A 63 5.27 7.44 16.89
N ASP A 64 4.74 8.39 17.65
CA ASP A 64 5.40 9.70 17.89
C ASP A 64 6.61 9.52 18.83
N THR A 65 7.81 9.46 18.25
CA THR A 65 9.10 9.37 18.96
C THR A 65 9.66 10.72 19.41
N GLY A 66 8.97 11.82 19.12
CA GLY A 66 9.44 13.19 19.34
C GLY A 66 10.01 13.87 18.07
N PRO A 67 10.52 15.11 18.18
CA PRO A 67 11.05 15.86 17.05
C PRO A 67 12.23 15.15 16.37
N PHE A 68 12.17 15.01 15.04
CA PHE A 68 13.18 14.25 14.27
C PHE A 68 14.54 14.95 14.15
N ALA A 69 14.56 16.29 14.28
CA ALA A 69 15.72 17.16 14.12
C ALA A 69 15.74 18.29 15.17
N PRO A 70 16.92 18.80 15.57
CA PRO A 70 17.06 19.89 16.55
C PRO A 70 16.81 21.30 15.97
N CYS A 71 15.91 21.44 15.00
CA CYS A 71 15.67 22.71 14.29
C CYS A 71 14.23 23.19 14.34
N THR A 72 14.03 24.50 14.14
CA THR A 72 12.70 25.15 14.29
C THR A 72 12.40 26.11 13.15
N PHE A 73 11.14 26.54 13.05
CA PHE A 73 10.67 27.50 12.07
C PHE A 73 9.97 28.69 12.75
N ASP A 74 10.36 29.91 12.41
CA ASP A 74 9.80 31.11 13.04
C ASP A 74 8.39 31.46 12.52
N THR A 75 7.41 31.10 13.34
CA THR A 75 5.97 31.29 13.07
C THR A 75 5.46 32.71 13.35
N ARG A 76 6.29 33.62 13.90
CA ARG A 76 5.90 35.00 14.24
C ARG A 76 5.72 35.84 12.97
N ASP A 77 4.77 36.78 13.00
CA ASP A 77 4.52 37.74 11.91
C ASP A 77 4.46 37.07 10.51
N ALA A 78 3.67 36.00 10.43
CA ALA A 78 3.53 35.16 9.25
C ALA A 78 2.76 35.87 8.11
N GLY A 79 3.51 36.50 7.20
CA GLY A 79 3.01 37.11 5.97
C GLY A 79 2.68 36.11 4.86
N ALA A 80 2.25 36.63 3.69
CA ALA A 80 1.81 35.81 2.55
C ALA A 80 2.87 34.80 2.04
N THR A 81 4.15 35.17 2.16
CA THR A 81 5.31 34.42 1.67
C THR A 81 5.99 33.55 2.73
N THR A 82 5.40 33.40 3.93
CA THR A 82 6.07 32.83 5.12
C THR A 82 6.87 31.55 4.85
N CYS A 83 6.29 30.55 4.17
CA CYS A 83 6.98 29.28 3.91
C CYS A 83 8.12 29.39 2.89
N GLU A 84 8.22 30.48 2.13
CA GLU A 84 9.28 30.74 1.15
C GLU A 84 10.50 31.46 1.78
N GLU A 85 10.31 32.05 2.96
CA GLU A 85 11.32 32.86 3.66
C GLU A 85 12.33 31.96 4.40
N LEU A 86 13.31 31.42 3.67
CA LEU A 86 14.30 30.46 4.18
C LEU A 86 15.03 30.91 5.47
N SER A 87 15.19 32.21 5.68
CA SER A 87 15.78 32.79 6.91
C SER A 87 14.95 32.59 8.18
N ARG A 88 13.75 31.99 8.09
CA ARG A 88 12.92 31.60 9.24
C ARG A 88 13.26 30.22 9.81
N PHE A 89 14.04 29.40 9.10
CA PHE A 89 14.51 28.12 9.62
C PHE A 89 15.73 28.34 10.52
N ASP A 90 15.57 28.13 11.83
CA ASP A 90 16.69 28.11 12.77
C ASP A 90 17.39 26.75 12.69
N LEU A 91 18.47 26.73 11.91
CA LEU A 91 19.37 25.59 11.73
C LEU A 91 20.63 25.71 12.63
N SER A 92 20.63 26.53 13.68
CA SER A 92 21.84 26.81 14.48
C SER A 92 22.36 25.62 15.28
N GLN A 93 21.53 24.62 15.54
CA GLN A 93 21.90 23.36 16.22
C GLN A 93 22.11 22.20 15.22
N CYS A 94 22.09 22.46 13.91
CA CYS A 94 22.13 21.43 12.87
C CYS A 94 23.56 21.03 12.50
N ASN A 95 23.76 19.73 12.31
CA ASN A 95 24.96 19.15 11.74
C ASN A 95 24.95 19.29 10.21
N LEU A 96 24.87 20.53 9.70
CA LEU A 96 24.75 20.79 8.25
C LEU A 96 25.90 20.18 7.45
N GLY A 97 27.09 20.05 8.05
CA GLY A 97 28.26 19.42 7.43
C GLY A 97 28.12 17.92 7.15
N SER A 98 27.09 17.25 7.68
CA SER A 98 26.74 15.87 7.31
C SER A 98 26.02 15.77 5.96
N LEU A 99 25.34 16.83 5.51
CA LEU A 99 24.49 16.81 4.32
C LEU A 99 25.35 16.65 3.05
N SER A 100 25.26 15.49 2.42
CA SER A 100 25.86 15.19 1.12
C SER A 100 25.15 15.94 -0.01
N GLU A 101 25.70 15.82 -1.22
CA GLU A 101 24.90 16.08 -2.42
C GLU A 101 23.80 15.00 -2.56
N VAL A 102 22.62 15.41 -3.03
CA VAL A 102 21.48 14.50 -3.25
C VAL A 102 21.49 14.01 -4.70
N GLU A 103 21.72 12.71 -4.88
CA GLU A 103 21.89 12.01 -6.16
C GLU A 103 20.75 12.33 -7.17
N ALA A 104 21.07 12.45 -8.45
CA ALA A 104 20.06 12.58 -9.50
C ALA A 104 19.38 11.22 -9.76
N GLY A 105 18.06 11.25 -9.96
CA GLY A 105 17.23 10.04 -10.00
C GLY A 105 16.77 9.56 -8.63
N SER A 106 17.37 10.08 -7.53
CA SER A 106 16.93 9.80 -6.16
C SER A 106 15.57 10.35 -5.82
N ILE A 107 14.87 9.68 -4.91
CA ILE A 107 13.52 10.01 -4.51
C ILE A 107 13.38 9.67 -3.00
N TYR A 108 12.60 10.43 -2.23
CA TYR A 108 12.52 10.31 -0.76
C TYR A 108 11.08 10.41 -0.25
N LEU A 109 10.63 9.49 0.63
CA LEU A 109 9.43 9.62 1.48
C LEU A 109 9.73 10.56 2.65
N TYR A 110 8.93 11.62 2.89
CA TYR A 110 9.03 12.44 4.10
C TYR A 110 7.78 12.30 5.00
N PRO A 111 7.78 11.41 6.00
CA PRO A 111 6.94 11.59 7.18
C PRO A 111 7.21 12.96 7.84
N LEU A 112 6.15 13.76 8.00
CA LEU A 112 6.19 15.05 8.69
C LEU A 112 5.63 14.92 10.09
N ARG A 113 6.20 15.64 11.06
CA ARG A 113 5.69 15.73 12.43
C ARG A 113 5.36 17.18 12.77
N ASP A 114 4.08 17.50 12.86
CA ASP A 114 3.58 18.81 13.28
C ASP A 114 4.12 19.17 14.67
N ALA A 115 4.46 20.45 14.89
CA ALA A 115 4.83 20.95 16.22
C ALA A 115 3.60 21.29 17.10
N ARG A 116 2.38 21.16 16.55
CA ARG A 116 1.13 21.44 17.26
C ARG A 116 0.54 20.14 17.83
N PRO A 117 0.23 20.09 19.14
CA PRO A 117 -0.35 18.91 19.74
C PRO A 117 -1.78 18.65 19.23
N VAL A 118 -2.18 17.38 19.19
CA VAL A 118 -3.56 16.97 18.89
C VAL A 118 -4.41 16.96 20.17
N PRO A 119 -5.76 17.06 20.07
CA PRO A 119 -6.63 17.23 21.24
C PRO A 119 -6.48 16.15 22.32
N ASP A 120 -6.20 14.92 21.90
CA ASP A 120 -6.13 13.73 22.77
C ASP A 120 -4.71 13.43 23.30
N GLY A 121 -3.73 14.27 22.96
CA GLY A 121 -2.33 14.17 23.40
C GLY A 121 -1.37 13.69 22.30
N GLY A 122 -0.08 13.98 22.46
CA GLY A 122 0.92 13.77 21.40
C GLY A 122 0.83 14.84 20.30
N ASN A 123 1.50 14.60 19.16
CA ASN A 123 1.47 15.50 17.99
C ASN A 123 1.07 14.73 16.74
N ALA A 124 0.51 15.44 15.74
CA ALA A 124 0.17 14.83 14.48
C ALA A 124 1.44 14.53 13.66
N VAL A 125 1.74 13.25 13.46
CA VAL A 125 2.50 12.84 12.26
C VAL A 125 1.55 12.92 11.06
N ILE A 126 2.10 13.28 9.90
CA ILE A 126 1.34 13.58 8.69
C ILE A 126 2.09 13.01 7.49
N GLU A 127 1.34 12.23 6.72
CA GLU A 127 1.75 11.75 5.41
C GLU A 127 1.56 12.87 4.39
N VAL A 128 2.66 13.31 3.77
CA VAL A 128 2.62 14.38 2.76
C VAL A 128 3.42 13.98 1.51
N GLY A 129 3.56 12.66 1.30
CA GLY A 129 4.27 12.08 0.17
C GLY A 129 5.78 12.23 0.31
N GLY A 130 6.40 12.84 -0.69
CA GLY A 130 7.86 12.84 -0.85
C GLY A 130 8.34 13.63 -2.09
N VAL A 131 9.62 13.52 -2.43
CA VAL A 131 10.27 14.29 -3.53
C VAL A 131 11.02 13.38 -4.49
N HIS A 132 10.87 13.58 -5.81
CA HIS A 132 11.70 12.93 -6.85
C HIS A 132 12.73 13.89 -7.44
N PHE A 133 14.00 13.72 -7.11
CA PHE A 133 15.14 14.53 -7.57
C PHE A 133 15.67 14.12 -8.95
N THR A 134 14.90 14.36 -10.02
CA THR A 134 15.36 14.18 -11.41
C THR A 134 16.61 15.01 -11.76
N GLU A 135 17.27 14.68 -12.86
CA GLU A 135 18.34 15.50 -13.47
C GLU A 135 17.85 16.94 -13.75
N ASP A 136 16.63 17.09 -14.29
CA ASP A 136 15.98 18.38 -14.60
C ASP A 136 15.57 19.23 -13.37
N GLY A 137 16.01 18.85 -12.16
CA GLY A 137 15.78 19.61 -10.93
C GLY A 137 14.75 19.00 -9.97
N GLY A 138 13.92 18.06 -10.42
CA GLY A 138 13.03 17.26 -9.56
C GLY A 138 11.58 17.75 -9.40
N ASN A 139 10.74 16.89 -8.82
CA ASN A 139 9.28 17.02 -8.71
C ASN A 139 8.77 16.76 -7.28
N MET A 140 7.64 17.41 -6.94
CA MET A 140 6.82 17.15 -5.75
C MET A 140 5.38 17.63 -6.04
N PHE A 141 4.37 16.83 -5.69
CA PHE A 141 2.95 17.06 -6.05
C PHE A 141 2.68 17.10 -7.58
N TYR A 142 3.41 16.25 -8.31
CA TYR A 142 3.29 15.91 -9.73
C TYR A 142 3.64 17.08 -10.65
N VAL A 143 4.43 18.01 -10.13
CA VAL A 143 4.96 19.19 -10.82
C VAL A 143 6.43 19.43 -10.42
N PRO A 144 7.22 20.11 -11.27
CA PRO A 144 8.60 20.47 -10.94
C PRO A 144 8.73 21.36 -9.71
N LEU A 145 9.79 21.15 -8.92
CA LEU A 145 10.10 21.89 -7.69
C LEU A 145 10.38 23.38 -7.97
N PRO A 146 9.61 24.33 -7.37
CA PRO A 146 9.95 25.75 -7.44
C PRO A 146 11.16 26.18 -6.60
N LEU A 147 11.83 25.26 -5.89
CA LEU A 147 13.19 25.42 -5.34
C LEU A 147 13.83 24.05 -5.09
N ARG A 148 15.07 23.87 -5.52
CA ARG A 148 16.00 22.83 -5.06
C ARG A 148 17.36 23.46 -4.81
N ASP A 149 17.88 23.32 -3.61
CA ASP A 149 19.28 23.55 -3.27
C ASP A 149 19.77 22.40 -2.37
N THR A 150 20.31 21.35 -3.00
CA THR A 150 20.62 20.05 -2.36
C THR A 150 22.06 19.61 -2.65
N GLY A 151 22.99 20.57 -2.61
CA GLY A 151 24.43 20.30 -2.72
C GLY A 151 25.10 20.25 -1.33
N PRO A 152 26.40 19.93 -1.25
CA PRO A 152 27.08 19.70 0.02
C PRO A 152 26.86 20.82 1.04
N GLY A 153 26.50 20.43 2.27
CA GLY A 153 26.18 21.33 3.37
C GLY A 153 24.81 22.02 3.32
N ARG A 154 23.95 21.71 2.33
CA ARG A 154 22.69 22.43 2.06
C ARG A 154 21.58 21.49 1.61
N PHE A 155 20.40 21.65 2.20
CA PHE A 155 19.18 20.97 1.75
C PHE A 155 18.00 21.93 1.93
N PHE A 156 17.59 22.60 0.86
CA PHE A 156 16.36 23.38 0.79
C PHE A 156 15.53 22.92 -0.40
N VAL A 157 14.34 22.43 -0.13
CA VAL A 157 13.44 21.88 -1.15
C VAL A 157 12.06 22.51 -0.97
N ARG A 158 11.47 23.03 -2.05
CA ARG A 158 10.11 23.56 -2.03
C ARG A 158 9.29 22.93 -3.14
N GLY A 159 8.14 22.35 -2.77
CA GLY A 159 7.09 21.99 -3.71
C GLY A 159 5.87 22.90 -3.58
N PHE A 160 5.07 22.95 -4.63
CA PHE A 160 3.85 23.74 -4.69
C PHE A 160 2.78 22.95 -5.45
N ALA A 161 1.69 22.60 -4.78
CA ALA A 161 0.54 21.91 -5.38
C ALA A 161 -0.46 22.95 -5.93
N PRO A 162 -0.57 23.17 -7.26
CA PRO A 162 -1.37 24.27 -7.79
C PRO A 162 -2.87 24.09 -7.53
N ALA A 163 -3.36 22.84 -7.59
CA ALA A 163 -4.76 22.48 -7.42
C ALA A 163 -5.32 22.80 -6.03
N SER A 164 -4.52 22.62 -4.98
CA SER A 164 -4.87 22.97 -3.60
C SER A 164 -4.37 24.36 -3.20
N THR A 165 -3.49 24.97 -3.99
CA THR A 165 -2.74 26.20 -3.65
C THR A 165 -1.94 26.04 -2.35
N ALA A 166 -1.36 24.85 -2.15
CA ALA A 166 -0.51 24.53 -1.02
C ALA A 166 0.98 24.62 -1.40
N ALA A 167 1.81 25.09 -0.47
CA ALA A 167 3.26 25.08 -0.58
C ALA A 167 3.85 24.37 0.64
N ILE A 168 4.88 23.54 0.43
CA ILE A 168 5.73 23.04 1.51
C ILE A 168 7.18 23.38 1.21
N THR A 169 7.89 23.81 2.24
CA THR A 169 9.34 23.99 2.21
C THR A 169 9.96 23.11 3.28
N LEU A 170 10.97 22.33 2.88
CA LEU A 170 11.79 21.48 3.72
C LEU A 170 13.18 22.12 3.83
N ALA A 171 13.68 22.26 5.06
CA ALA A 171 15.06 22.66 5.36
C ALA A 171 15.76 21.54 6.13
N GLY A 172 16.77 20.91 5.54
CA GLY A 172 17.53 19.83 6.15
C GLY A 172 18.47 20.33 7.23
N CYS A 173 18.77 19.44 8.17
CA CYS A 173 19.50 19.71 9.40
C CYS A 173 20.64 18.71 9.63
N GLU A 174 20.39 17.43 9.38
CA GLU A 174 21.38 16.36 9.53
C GLU A 174 21.03 15.16 8.65
N GLN A 175 22.01 14.60 7.96
CA GLN A 175 21.95 13.28 7.35
C GLN A 175 22.44 12.26 8.39
N LYS A 176 21.51 11.53 8.99
CA LYS A 176 21.79 10.59 10.10
C LYS A 176 22.49 9.33 9.59
N GLU A 177 22.04 8.87 8.44
CA GLU A 177 22.50 7.70 7.70
C GLU A 177 22.46 8.05 6.21
N THR A 178 23.13 7.28 5.34
CA THR A 178 23.23 7.55 3.89
C THR A 178 21.87 7.89 3.26
N ASP A 179 20.84 7.13 3.63
CA ASP A 179 19.48 7.23 3.09
C ASP A 179 18.50 8.02 4.01
N ILE A 180 18.95 8.67 5.09
CA ILE A 180 18.07 9.35 6.06
C ILE A 180 18.49 10.81 6.28
N ILE A 181 17.70 11.75 5.74
CA ILE A 181 17.89 13.20 5.91
C ILE A 181 16.81 13.77 6.83
N THR A 182 17.19 14.31 7.97
CA THR A 182 16.27 14.99 8.89
C THR A 182 16.32 16.50 8.78
N GLY A 183 15.21 17.15 9.14
CA GLY A 183 15.13 18.60 9.15
C GLY A 183 13.80 19.13 9.69
N CYS A 184 13.46 20.35 9.28
CA CYS A 184 12.24 21.04 9.67
C CYS A 184 11.49 21.57 8.43
N PHE A 185 10.16 21.67 8.55
CA PHE A 185 9.28 22.06 7.46
C PHE A 185 8.35 23.21 7.83
N ALA A 186 7.90 23.92 6.79
CA ALA A 186 6.80 24.87 6.85
C ALA A 186 5.79 24.56 5.74
N TYR A 187 4.50 24.42 6.10
CA TYR A 187 3.41 24.13 5.18
C TYR A 187 2.38 25.27 5.18
N CYS A 188 2.20 25.87 4.01
CA CYS A 188 1.29 26.98 3.75
C CYS A 188 0.13 26.55 2.85
N TYR A 189 -1.09 26.96 3.18
CA TYR A 189 -2.27 26.81 2.32
C TYR A 189 -2.79 28.21 1.96
N ARG A 190 -2.95 28.49 0.65
CA ARG A 190 -3.40 29.80 0.15
C ARG A 190 -2.65 30.99 0.79
N ALA A 191 -1.31 30.95 0.72
CA ALA A 191 -0.43 31.98 1.28
C ALA A 191 -0.53 32.18 2.81
N ARG A 192 -1.06 31.21 3.57
CA ARG A 192 -1.09 31.23 5.04
C ARG A 192 -0.42 30.00 5.61
N LEU A 193 0.50 30.18 6.56
CA LEU A 193 1.08 29.08 7.36
C LEU A 193 -0.03 28.33 8.11
N ILE A 194 -0.12 27.02 7.91
CA ILE A 194 -1.07 26.13 8.60
C ILE A 194 -0.35 25.18 9.55
N ARG A 195 0.82 24.67 9.15
CA ARG A 195 1.62 23.69 9.91
C ARG A 195 3.11 23.99 9.79
N SER A 196 3.88 23.59 10.80
CA SER A 196 5.34 23.57 10.78
C SER A 196 5.82 22.58 11.84
N GLY A 197 7.02 22.04 11.67
CA GLY A 197 7.58 21.04 12.59
C GLY A 197 8.81 20.36 12.01
N THR A 198 9.05 19.10 12.36
CA THR A 198 10.21 18.32 11.89
C THR A 198 9.84 17.30 10.82
N PHE A 199 10.79 16.90 9.98
CA PHE A 199 10.65 15.79 9.03
C PHE A 199 11.83 14.83 9.14
N GLU A 200 11.62 13.59 8.70
CA GLU A 200 12.66 12.59 8.47
C GLU A 200 12.44 12.01 7.08
N ALA A 201 13.24 12.44 6.11
CA ALA A 201 13.15 12.00 4.73
C ALA A 201 13.95 10.71 4.56
N HIS A 202 13.23 9.62 4.31
CA HIS A 202 13.75 8.30 4.04
C HIS A 202 13.87 8.09 2.53
N ARG A 203 15.09 7.88 2.06
CA ARG A 203 15.35 7.38 0.71
C ARG A 203 14.93 5.90 0.71
N VAL A 204 13.93 5.53 -0.08
CA VAL A 204 13.32 4.17 0.01
C VAL A 204 14.20 3.15 -0.75
N SER A 205 15.41 2.93 -0.23
CA SER A 205 16.49 2.15 -0.85
C SER A 205 16.34 0.65 -0.72
N ARG A 206 16.97 -0.14 -1.61
CA ARG A 206 17.24 -1.54 -1.28
C ARG A 206 18.09 -1.51 -0.01
N TRP A 207 17.57 -2.07 1.08
CA TRP A 207 18.20 -1.93 2.38
C TRP A 207 19.64 -2.48 2.38
N GLY A 208 20.55 -1.77 3.04
CA GLY A 208 21.96 -2.15 3.14
C GLY A 208 22.14 -3.55 3.74
N GLY A 209 22.49 -4.52 2.89
CA GLY A 209 22.69 -5.92 3.28
C GLY A 209 21.50 -6.86 3.02
N GLU A 210 20.34 -6.36 2.57
CA GLU A 210 19.27 -7.25 2.09
C GLU A 210 19.53 -7.64 0.61
N PRO A 211 19.63 -8.95 0.26
CA PRO A 211 19.81 -9.37 -1.12
C PRO A 211 18.57 -9.07 -1.98
N GLU A 212 18.72 -9.11 -3.31
CA GLU A 212 17.57 -8.92 -4.21
C GLU A 212 16.45 -9.94 -3.96
N SER A 213 16.81 -11.19 -3.62
CA SER A 213 15.86 -12.20 -3.16
C SER A 213 16.44 -13.12 -2.09
N SER A 214 15.57 -13.87 -1.42
CA SER A 214 15.93 -14.87 -0.41
C SER A 214 14.97 -16.08 -0.44
N GLY A 215 15.24 -17.09 0.39
CA GLY A 215 14.30 -18.19 0.64
C GLY A 215 13.99 -19.11 -0.55
N GLY A 216 14.76 -19.02 -1.64
CA GLY A 216 14.47 -19.74 -2.89
C GLY A 216 13.37 -19.12 -3.74
N LEU A 217 13.03 -17.83 -3.52
CA LEU A 217 12.15 -17.07 -4.40
C LEU A 217 12.95 -16.48 -5.57
N GLU A 218 12.67 -16.94 -6.79
CA GLU A 218 13.31 -16.52 -8.03
C GLU A 218 12.31 -15.78 -8.93
N LEU A 219 12.70 -14.64 -9.50
CA LEU A 219 11.95 -14.03 -10.61
C LEU A 219 12.20 -14.84 -11.88
N LEU A 220 11.14 -15.43 -12.43
CA LEU A 220 11.22 -16.35 -13.56
C LEU A 220 10.97 -15.66 -14.91
N SER A 221 10.12 -14.63 -14.94
CA SER A 221 9.87 -13.78 -16.10
C SER A 221 9.17 -12.46 -15.76
N GLU A 222 9.15 -11.54 -16.72
CA GLU A 222 8.40 -10.27 -16.67
C GLU A 222 7.56 -10.09 -17.94
N GLY A 223 6.39 -9.45 -17.81
CA GLY A 223 5.50 -9.09 -18.92
C GLY A 223 5.08 -7.62 -18.82
N TYR A 224 5.73 -6.76 -19.61
CA TYR A 224 5.46 -5.32 -19.57
C TYR A 224 4.01 -4.97 -19.96
N THR A 225 3.33 -4.23 -19.09
CA THR A 225 2.00 -3.67 -19.32
C THR A 225 2.10 -2.28 -19.95
N PRO A 226 1.64 -2.05 -21.18
CA PRO A 226 1.68 -0.73 -21.80
C PRO A 226 0.59 0.23 -21.28
N LEU A 227 -0.34 -0.27 -20.47
CA LEU A 227 -1.39 0.52 -19.84
C LEU A 227 -0.95 1.13 -18.50
N GLY A 228 -1.45 2.33 -18.24
CA GLY A 228 -1.68 2.91 -16.92
C GLY A 228 -0.65 2.67 -15.82
N HIS A 229 -1.16 2.17 -14.69
CA HIS A 229 -0.47 1.75 -13.47
C HIS A 229 -1.18 0.47 -13.01
N PRO A 230 -0.53 -0.70 -13.13
CA PRO A 230 -1.08 -1.98 -12.68
C PRO A 230 -1.42 -1.99 -11.19
N LEU A 231 -2.60 -2.51 -10.84
CA LEU A 231 -3.06 -2.63 -9.45
C LEU A 231 -3.22 -4.10 -9.07
N ASP A 232 -4.27 -4.78 -9.52
CA ASP A 232 -4.50 -6.20 -9.30
C ASP A 232 -4.35 -7.04 -10.58
N LEU A 233 -4.32 -8.36 -10.41
CA LEU A 233 -4.37 -9.34 -11.48
C LEU A 233 -5.18 -10.57 -11.09
N TYR A 234 -5.68 -11.31 -12.08
CA TYR A 234 -6.21 -12.66 -11.87
C TYR A 234 -5.68 -13.64 -12.92
N VAL A 235 -5.51 -14.91 -12.53
CA VAL A 235 -4.95 -15.96 -13.39
C VAL A 235 -5.95 -17.10 -13.54
N THR A 236 -6.33 -17.42 -14.78
CA THR A 236 -7.20 -18.56 -15.10
C THR A 236 -7.04 -18.95 -16.57
N LYS A 237 -7.37 -20.19 -16.93
CA LYS A 237 -7.30 -20.71 -18.32
C LYS A 237 -5.93 -20.49 -19.02
N GLY A 238 -4.84 -20.55 -18.25
CA GLY A 238 -3.48 -20.27 -18.75
C GLY A 238 -3.26 -18.82 -19.20
N HIS A 239 -4.08 -17.88 -18.71
CA HIS A 239 -3.98 -16.45 -19.01
C HIS A 239 -3.94 -15.62 -17.73
N ALA A 240 -3.17 -14.52 -17.74
CA ALA A 240 -3.13 -13.53 -16.68
C ALA A 240 -3.81 -12.23 -17.13
N TYR A 241 -4.75 -11.77 -16.33
CA TYR A 241 -5.61 -10.61 -16.55
C TYR A 241 -5.17 -9.51 -15.58
N VAL A 242 -4.34 -8.57 -16.03
CA VAL A 242 -3.76 -7.50 -15.20
C VAL A 242 -4.54 -6.20 -15.43
N VAL A 243 -5.20 -5.69 -14.41
CA VAL A 243 -5.97 -4.43 -14.50
C VAL A 243 -5.11 -3.23 -14.09
N SER A 244 -5.49 -2.04 -14.53
CA SER A 244 -4.71 -0.82 -14.34
C SER A 244 -5.57 0.43 -14.31
N ILE A 245 -5.17 1.42 -13.50
CA ILE A 245 -5.73 2.79 -13.52
C ILE A 245 -4.88 3.71 -14.41
N PRO A 246 -5.38 4.89 -14.86
CA PRO A 246 -4.59 5.81 -15.67
C PRO A 246 -3.44 6.42 -14.87
N LYS A 247 -2.27 6.60 -15.50
CA LYS A 247 -1.12 7.27 -14.88
C LYS A 247 -0.38 8.13 -15.88
N GLN A 248 -0.18 9.40 -15.53
CA GLN A 248 0.38 10.43 -16.41
C GLN A 248 -0.37 10.44 -17.77
N VAL A 249 0.31 10.07 -18.86
CA VAL A 249 -0.26 9.98 -20.21
C VAL A 249 -0.73 8.56 -20.59
N ARG A 250 -0.50 7.55 -19.75
CA ARG A 250 -0.90 6.16 -20.02
C ARG A 250 -2.34 5.91 -19.56
N THR A 251 -3.21 5.56 -20.50
CA THR A 251 -4.57 5.05 -20.26
C THR A 251 -4.53 3.74 -19.49
N GLY A 252 -5.38 3.58 -18.45
CA GLY A 252 -5.59 2.31 -17.75
C GLY A 252 -6.54 1.36 -18.51
N GLY A 253 -6.99 0.28 -17.86
CA GLY A 253 -7.81 -0.76 -18.47
C GLY A 253 -7.35 -2.16 -18.06
N LEU A 254 -7.27 -3.09 -19.02
CA LEU A 254 -6.87 -4.48 -18.83
C LEU A 254 -5.78 -4.89 -19.84
N SER A 255 -4.70 -5.50 -19.35
CA SER A 255 -3.67 -6.17 -20.16
C SER A 255 -3.84 -7.70 -20.01
N ILE A 256 -3.86 -8.42 -21.13
CA ILE A 256 -4.13 -9.87 -21.19
C ILE A 256 -2.88 -10.59 -21.67
N PHE A 257 -2.29 -11.41 -20.81
CA PHE A 257 -1.13 -12.24 -21.14
C PHE A 257 -1.53 -13.71 -21.27
N ASP A 258 -1.00 -14.39 -22.27
CA ASP A 258 -0.92 -15.85 -22.34
C ASP A 258 0.27 -16.27 -21.48
N VAL A 259 -0.01 -17.04 -20.43
CA VAL A 259 0.97 -17.53 -19.45
C VAL A 259 1.06 -19.06 -19.47
N SER A 260 0.64 -19.69 -20.58
CA SER A 260 0.80 -21.15 -20.79
C SER A 260 2.27 -21.62 -20.70
N ASN A 261 3.21 -20.70 -20.88
CA ASN A 261 4.59 -20.81 -20.39
C ASN A 261 4.89 -19.64 -19.42
N PRO A 262 4.85 -19.86 -18.08
CA PRO A 262 5.12 -18.79 -17.11
C PRO A 262 6.57 -18.26 -17.11
N ARG A 263 7.50 -18.91 -17.84
CA ARG A 263 8.85 -18.38 -18.10
C ARG A 263 8.94 -17.51 -19.36
N ALA A 264 7.86 -17.36 -20.13
CA ALA A 264 7.80 -16.50 -21.32
C ALA A 264 6.36 -15.98 -21.58
N PRO A 265 5.81 -15.11 -20.71
CA PRO A 265 4.46 -14.57 -20.85
C PRO A 265 4.34 -13.70 -22.11
N VAL A 266 3.26 -13.90 -22.87
CA VAL A 266 3.04 -13.18 -24.13
C VAL A 266 1.82 -12.27 -24.01
N LEU A 267 2.02 -10.95 -24.06
CA LEU A 267 0.93 -9.98 -24.15
C LEU A 267 0.12 -10.23 -25.43
N LYS A 268 -1.14 -10.64 -25.28
CA LYS A 268 -2.06 -10.96 -26.39
C LYS A 268 -2.83 -9.73 -26.83
N LYS A 269 -3.35 -8.99 -25.85
CA LYS A 269 -4.34 -7.93 -26.08
C LYS A 269 -4.34 -6.94 -24.92
N THR A 270 -4.74 -5.71 -25.22
CA THR A 270 -5.12 -4.70 -24.23
C THR A 270 -6.54 -4.22 -24.50
N LEU A 271 -7.26 -3.86 -23.44
CA LEU A 271 -8.64 -3.36 -23.47
C LEU A 271 -8.78 -2.14 -22.57
N SER A 272 -9.62 -1.20 -22.98
CA SER A 272 -10.07 -0.03 -22.18
C SER A 272 -11.38 0.47 -22.79
N LEU A 273 -12.25 1.13 -22.02
CA LEU A 273 -13.49 1.71 -22.54
C LEU A 273 -13.39 3.24 -22.66
N PRO A 274 -13.99 3.88 -23.69
CA PRO A 274 -14.02 5.34 -23.80
C PRO A 274 -14.75 5.98 -22.60
N GLY A 275 -14.00 6.70 -21.77
CA GLY A 275 -14.52 7.30 -20.53
C GLY A 275 -14.49 6.38 -19.29
N ASP A 276 -14.05 5.13 -19.44
CA ASP A 276 -13.92 4.16 -18.35
C ASP A 276 -12.63 3.32 -18.50
N ASN A 277 -11.60 3.76 -17.78
CA ASN A 277 -10.24 3.23 -17.85
C ASN A 277 -9.56 3.18 -16.47
N THR A 278 -10.35 3.21 -15.39
CA THR A 278 -9.88 3.22 -13.99
C THR A 278 -10.30 1.91 -13.33
N TRP A 279 -9.55 0.85 -13.64
CA TRP A 279 -9.88 -0.53 -13.26
C TRP A 279 -8.87 -1.03 -12.22
N ASN A 280 -9.39 -1.61 -11.12
CA ASN A 280 -8.60 -1.79 -9.90
C ASN A 280 -8.54 -3.24 -9.40
N GLY A 281 -9.62 -3.80 -8.86
CA GLY A 281 -9.71 -5.24 -8.55
C GLY A 281 -10.20 -6.09 -9.74
N VAL A 282 -9.78 -7.35 -9.82
CA VAL A 282 -10.23 -8.31 -10.84
C VAL A 282 -10.35 -9.74 -10.32
N TRP A 283 -11.43 -10.43 -10.68
CA TRP A 283 -11.58 -11.87 -10.43
C TRP A 283 -12.48 -12.53 -11.50
N ALA A 284 -12.76 -13.83 -11.43
CA ALA A 284 -13.36 -14.62 -12.49
C ALA A 284 -14.03 -15.89 -11.94
N LYS A 285 -15.08 -16.36 -12.63
CA LYS A 285 -15.73 -17.64 -12.38
C LYS A 285 -16.13 -18.32 -13.68
N GLY A 286 -15.56 -19.50 -13.94
CA GLY A 286 -15.83 -20.26 -15.16
C GLY A 286 -15.47 -19.45 -16.41
N ASP A 287 -16.49 -18.99 -17.13
CA ASP A 287 -16.35 -18.20 -18.36
C ASP A 287 -16.57 -16.69 -18.13
N ALA A 288 -16.86 -16.24 -16.91
CA ALA A 288 -16.98 -14.82 -16.59
C ALA A 288 -15.70 -14.25 -15.95
N LEU A 289 -15.31 -13.05 -16.37
CA LEU A 289 -14.31 -12.18 -15.74
C LEU A 289 -15.02 -10.91 -15.22
N TYR A 290 -14.83 -10.60 -13.95
CA TYR A 290 -15.40 -9.45 -13.25
C TYR A 290 -14.30 -8.43 -12.96
N ILE A 291 -14.50 -7.19 -13.37
CA ILE A 291 -13.53 -6.10 -13.19
C ILE A 291 -14.19 -4.95 -12.44
N ALA A 292 -13.56 -4.49 -11.36
CA ALA A 292 -14.00 -3.32 -10.62
C ALA A 292 -13.62 -2.03 -11.37
N SER A 293 -14.60 -1.20 -11.72
CA SER A 293 -14.44 0.11 -12.33
C SER A 293 -15.01 1.22 -11.44
N ASN A 294 -14.18 2.22 -11.14
CA ASN A 294 -14.58 3.43 -10.41
C ASN A 294 -15.60 4.31 -11.18
N THR A 295 -15.92 3.97 -12.44
CA THR A 295 -16.91 4.70 -13.27
C THR A 295 -18.19 3.88 -13.49
N SER A 296 -18.06 2.61 -13.89
CA SER A 296 -19.19 1.80 -14.38
C SER A 296 -19.77 0.83 -13.33
N GLY A 297 -19.14 0.72 -12.16
CA GLY A 297 -19.41 -0.36 -11.20
C GLY A 297 -18.60 -1.60 -11.56
N THR A 298 -19.20 -2.79 -11.53
CA THR A 298 -18.49 -4.01 -11.94
C THR A 298 -18.76 -4.35 -13.41
N LEU A 299 -17.71 -4.41 -14.22
CA LEU A 299 -17.77 -4.85 -15.61
C LEU A 299 -17.76 -6.39 -15.67
N VAL A 300 -18.58 -6.97 -16.55
CA VAL A 300 -18.65 -8.41 -16.81
C VAL A 300 -18.17 -8.68 -18.24
N TYR A 301 -17.15 -9.52 -18.36
CA TYR A 301 -16.58 -9.99 -19.62
C TYR A 301 -16.73 -11.51 -19.74
N ASP A 302 -16.97 -11.99 -20.96
CA ASP A 302 -16.89 -13.41 -21.35
C ASP A 302 -15.43 -13.74 -21.74
N ILE A 303 -14.87 -14.74 -21.08
CA ILE A 303 -13.52 -15.30 -21.28
C ILE A 303 -13.56 -16.79 -21.70
N SER A 304 -14.64 -17.23 -22.36
CA SER A 304 -14.69 -18.50 -23.09
C SER A 304 -13.56 -18.61 -24.12
N GLN A 305 -13.21 -17.50 -24.76
CA GLN A 305 -11.96 -17.28 -25.50
C GLN A 305 -11.01 -16.42 -24.66
N PRO A 306 -10.10 -17.01 -23.87
CA PRO A 306 -9.40 -16.28 -22.80
C PRO A 306 -8.45 -15.17 -23.30
N ALA A 307 -7.88 -15.31 -24.50
CA ALA A 307 -7.06 -14.26 -25.14
C ALA A 307 -7.88 -13.08 -25.70
N GLU A 308 -9.19 -13.27 -25.89
CA GLU A 308 -10.09 -12.35 -26.60
C GLU A 308 -11.37 -12.03 -25.79
N PRO A 309 -11.27 -11.41 -24.58
CA PRO A 309 -12.44 -11.17 -23.74
C PRO A 309 -13.48 -10.28 -24.42
N LEU A 310 -14.75 -10.68 -24.35
CA LEU A 310 -15.90 -9.96 -24.90
C LEU A 310 -16.67 -9.25 -23.79
N PHE A 311 -16.87 -7.94 -23.90
CA PHE A 311 -17.68 -7.20 -22.94
C PHE A 311 -19.16 -7.59 -23.04
N ILE A 312 -19.76 -7.97 -21.91
CA ILE A 312 -21.17 -8.38 -21.83
C ILE A 312 -22.04 -7.26 -21.25
N ARG A 313 -21.68 -6.74 -20.07
CA ARG A 313 -22.48 -5.72 -19.36
C ARG A 313 -21.71 -5.06 -18.21
N GLY A 314 -22.22 -3.91 -17.75
CA GLY A 314 -21.91 -3.37 -16.42
C GLY A 314 -22.95 -3.77 -15.38
N LEU A 315 -22.53 -3.75 -14.11
CA LEU A 315 -23.34 -3.87 -12.90
C LEU A 315 -23.12 -2.58 -12.08
N THR A 316 -24.02 -1.61 -12.22
CA THR A 316 -23.84 -0.26 -11.67
C THR A 316 -24.00 -0.24 -10.15
N THR A 317 -22.97 0.22 -9.43
CA THR A 317 -22.91 0.24 -7.96
C THR A 317 -23.08 1.64 -7.33
N GLY A 318 -23.55 2.63 -8.11
CA GLY A 318 -23.77 4.00 -7.65
C GLY A 318 -22.71 4.98 -8.14
N GLY A 319 -22.63 6.15 -7.50
CA GLY A 319 -21.89 7.32 -8.01
C GLY A 319 -20.37 7.27 -7.94
N THR A 320 -19.78 6.29 -7.24
CA THR A 320 -18.33 6.10 -7.08
C THR A 320 -17.79 4.83 -7.75
N GLY A 321 -18.64 4.12 -8.51
CA GLY A 321 -18.28 2.82 -9.10
C GLY A 321 -17.97 1.74 -8.06
N THR A 322 -17.19 0.74 -8.48
CA THR A 322 -16.70 -0.38 -7.66
C THR A 322 -15.18 -0.30 -7.56
N HIS A 323 -14.63 -0.47 -6.36
CA HIS A 323 -13.19 -0.42 -6.09
C HIS A 323 -12.52 -1.82 -6.27
N THR A 324 -13.07 -2.85 -5.65
CA THR A 324 -12.60 -4.25 -5.69
C THR A 324 -13.77 -5.24 -5.85
N VAL A 325 -13.46 -6.50 -6.17
CA VAL A 325 -14.44 -7.57 -6.37
C VAL A 325 -13.99 -8.90 -5.76
N LEU A 326 -14.89 -9.55 -5.02
CA LEU A 326 -14.67 -10.83 -4.36
C LEU A 326 -15.68 -11.89 -4.87
N VAL A 327 -15.20 -13.07 -5.28
CA VAL A 327 -16.01 -14.19 -5.78
C VAL A 327 -15.93 -15.36 -4.79
N ASP A 328 -17.01 -15.63 -4.07
CA ASP A 328 -17.12 -16.82 -3.22
C ASP A 328 -18.28 -17.70 -3.69
N GLY A 329 -17.95 -18.90 -4.19
CA GLY A 329 -18.92 -19.87 -4.69
C GLY A 329 -19.88 -19.30 -5.74
N ASP A 330 -21.16 -19.16 -5.37
CA ASP A 330 -22.23 -18.59 -6.20
C ASP A 330 -22.50 -17.10 -5.94
N ARG A 331 -21.59 -16.39 -5.26
CA ARG A 331 -21.72 -14.96 -4.93
C ARG A 331 -20.56 -14.11 -5.44
N LEU A 332 -20.89 -12.94 -6.01
CA LEU A 332 -19.97 -11.85 -6.32
C LEU A 332 -20.28 -10.67 -5.37
N TYR A 333 -19.31 -10.32 -4.54
CA TYR A 333 -19.32 -9.12 -3.72
C TYR A 333 -18.55 -8.02 -4.46
N SER A 334 -19.19 -6.87 -4.68
CA SER A 334 -18.60 -5.70 -5.33
C SER A 334 -18.53 -4.55 -4.34
N MET A 335 -17.32 -4.14 -3.95
CA MET A 335 -17.09 -3.13 -2.93
C MET A 335 -17.21 -1.73 -3.53
N ALA A 336 -18.21 -0.97 -3.10
CA ALA A 336 -18.46 0.40 -3.56
C ALA A 336 -18.32 1.39 -2.38
N PRO A 337 -17.12 1.98 -2.17
CA PRO A 337 -16.81 2.96 -1.12
C PRO A 337 -17.95 3.92 -0.72
N GLY A 338 -18.55 4.61 -1.69
CA GLY A 338 -19.63 5.58 -1.44
C GLY A 338 -21.04 5.00 -1.24
N THR A 339 -21.22 3.68 -1.09
CA THR A 339 -22.55 3.05 -1.06
C THR A 339 -22.65 1.76 -0.22
N GLY A 340 -21.63 0.89 -0.22
CA GLY A 340 -21.65 -0.41 0.45
C GLY A 340 -21.19 -1.57 -0.44
N THR A 341 -21.33 -2.81 0.04
CA THR A 341 -20.94 -4.02 -0.72
C THR A 341 -22.15 -4.62 -1.43
N PHE A 342 -22.16 -4.58 -2.76
CA PHE A 342 -23.22 -5.17 -3.58
C PHE A 342 -23.01 -6.67 -3.73
N VAL A 343 -23.99 -7.49 -3.34
CA VAL A 343 -23.90 -8.95 -3.42
C VAL A 343 -24.77 -9.46 -4.57
N HIS A 344 -24.16 -10.10 -5.55
CA HIS A 344 -24.83 -10.69 -6.72
C HIS A 344 -24.77 -12.22 -6.69
N ASP A 345 -25.86 -12.86 -7.05
CA ASP A 345 -25.92 -14.27 -7.47
C ASP A 345 -25.22 -14.42 -8.83
N ILE A 346 -24.26 -15.35 -8.89
CA ILE A 346 -23.47 -15.72 -10.07
C ILE A 346 -23.47 -17.24 -10.30
N SER A 347 -24.55 -17.92 -9.92
CA SER A 347 -24.82 -19.31 -10.33
C SER A 347 -24.85 -19.46 -11.87
N GLU A 348 -25.34 -18.42 -12.57
CA GLU A 348 -25.06 -18.16 -13.99
C GLU A 348 -23.99 -17.05 -14.11
N PRO A 349 -22.69 -17.35 -14.33
CA PRO A 349 -21.62 -16.36 -14.17
C PRO A 349 -21.70 -15.15 -15.10
N LEU A 350 -22.23 -15.32 -16.32
CA LEU A 350 -22.42 -14.24 -17.31
C LEU A 350 -23.74 -13.48 -17.15
N SER A 351 -24.63 -13.94 -16.26
CA SER A 351 -25.93 -13.32 -15.94
C SER A 351 -26.04 -12.80 -14.48
N PRO A 352 -25.08 -12.06 -13.89
CA PRO A 352 -25.15 -11.71 -12.47
C PRO A 352 -26.45 -10.99 -12.08
N ARG A 353 -27.04 -11.44 -10.96
CA ARG A 353 -28.33 -10.97 -10.43
C ARG A 353 -28.14 -10.41 -9.02
N LEU A 354 -28.41 -9.13 -8.82
CA LEU A 354 -28.31 -8.50 -7.50
C LEU A 354 -29.23 -9.22 -6.48
N LEU A 355 -28.66 -9.57 -5.33
CA LEU A 355 -29.36 -10.13 -4.17
C LEU A 355 -29.65 -9.03 -3.15
N THR A 356 -28.60 -8.34 -2.68
CA THR A 356 -28.68 -7.33 -1.63
C THR A 356 -27.53 -6.33 -1.74
N VAL A 357 -27.60 -5.23 -0.98
CA VAL A 357 -26.49 -4.27 -0.81
C VAL A 357 -26.24 -4.11 0.68
N ILE A 358 -25.05 -4.53 1.12
CA ILE A 358 -24.61 -4.45 2.51
C ILE A 358 -24.10 -3.02 2.74
N ALA A 359 -24.98 -2.16 3.26
CA ALA A 359 -24.66 -0.79 3.65
C ALA A 359 -24.55 -0.71 5.18
N LEU A 360 -23.32 -0.58 5.69
CA LEU A 360 -23.04 -0.46 7.12
C LEU A 360 -23.12 1.02 7.57
N PRO A 361 -23.61 1.34 8.79
CA PRO A 361 -23.68 2.70 9.28
C PRO A 361 -22.32 3.39 9.31
N ASP A 362 -22.30 4.69 8.96
CA ASP A 362 -21.14 5.59 8.93
C ASP A 362 -19.94 5.18 8.04
N ALA A 363 -19.91 3.95 7.49
CA ALA A 363 -18.87 3.44 6.58
C ALA A 363 -18.57 4.42 5.43
N ALA A 364 -19.60 4.85 4.68
CA ALA A 364 -19.46 5.78 3.55
C ALA A 364 -19.00 7.21 3.94
N LEU A 365 -18.90 7.54 5.24
CA LEU A 365 -18.30 8.79 5.74
C LEU A 365 -16.79 8.64 6.03
N LEU A 366 -16.30 7.40 6.17
CA LEU A 366 -14.95 7.03 6.57
C LEU A 366 -14.20 6.23 5.49
N GLY A 367 -14.64 6.37 4.23
CA GLY A 367 -14.05 5.71 3.06
C GLY A 367 -14.85 4.49 2.58
N GLY A 368 -15.49 3.75 3.49
CA GLY A 368 -16.35 2.63 3.14
C GLY A 368 -15.59 1.33 2.81
N PRO A 369 -16.29 0.28 2.36
CA PRO A 369 -15.67 -1.02 2.08
C PRO A 369 -14.66 -0.88 0.94
N HIS A 370 -13.40 -1.14 1.26
CA HIS A 370 -12.25 -1.03 0.35
C HIS A 370 -11.89 -2.37 -0.28
N ASP A 371 -11.83 -3.43 0.53
CA ASP A 371 -11.76 -4.82 0.10
C ASP A 371 -12.40 -5.73 1.15
N THR A 372 -12.55 -7.02 0.83
CA THR A 372 -13.18 -8.01 1.71
C THR A 372 -12.49 -9.37 1.63
N PHE A 373 -12.83 -10.26 2.55
CA PHE A 373 -12.51 -11.69 2.47
C PHE A 373 -13.71 -12.50 2.96
N VAL A 374 -13.97 -13.69 2.43
CA VAL A 374 -15.04 -14.57 2.93
C VAL A 374 -14.44 -15.82 3.56
N TYR A 375 -14.87 -16.12 4.78
CA TYR A 375 -14.51 -17.35 5.49
C TYR A 375 -15.68 -17.80 6.36
N GLU A 376 -16.07 -19.07 6.27
CA GLU A 376 -17.13 -19.69 7.09
C GLU A 376 -18.45 -18.90 7.14
N ASN A 377 -18.97 -18.49 5.98
CA ASN A 377 -20.18 -17.67 5.81
C ASN A 377 -20.14 -16.26 6.47
N ARG A 378 -18.95 -15.80 6.86
CA ARG A 378 -18.71 -14.42 7.32
C ARG A 378 -17.96 -13.65 6.24
N LEU A 379 -18.39 -12.42 6.00
CA LEU A 379 -17.69 -11.43 5.18
C LEU A 379 -16.86 -10.54 6.12
N TYR A 380 -15.56 -10.60 5.97
CA TYR A 380 -14.61 -9.74 6.65
C TYR A 380 -14.35 -8.53 5.76
N VAL A 381 -14.45 -7.32 6.30
CA VAL A 381 -14.49 -6.06 5.54
C VAL A 381 -13.37 -5.15 6.02
N SER A 382 -12.46 -4.83 5.10
CA SER A 382 -11.52 -3.73 5.25
C SER A 382 -12.26 -2.43 4.91
N ASP A 383 -12.75 -1.72 5.93
CA ASP A 383 -13.70 -0.62 5.81
C ASP A 383 -12.99 0.74 5.92
N ALA A 384 -11.89 0.87 5.17
CA ALA A 384 -11.05 2.07 5.07
C ALA A 384 -10.68 2.66 6.44
N PHE A 385 -11.00 3.93 6.71
CA PHE A 385 -10.70 4.60 7.98
C PHE A 385 -11.68 4.23 9.12
N ARG A 386 -12.72 3.43 8.87
CA ARG A 386 -13.59 2.90 9.95
C ARG A 386 -12.91 1.77 10.72
N GLY A 387 -12.05 0.99 10.06
CA GLY A 387 -11.36 -0.18 10.63
C GLY A 387 -11.73 -1.49 9.94
N TYR A 388 -11.58 -2.61 10.64
CA TYR A 388 -11.78 -3.96 10.09
C TYR A 388 -12.98 -4.66 10.76
N PHE A 389 -14.01 -5.02 9.99
CA PHE A 389 -15.30 -5.48 10.51
C PHE A 389 -15.68 -6.88 10.02
N VAL A 390 -16.49 -7.59 10.79
CA VAL A 390 -16.98 -8.93 10.42
C VAL A 390 -18.50 -8.91 10.33
N VAL A 391 -19.02 -9.38 9.20
CA VAL A 391 -20.44 -9.38 8.88
C VAL A 391 -20.91 -10.81 8.64
N ASP A 392 -22.02 -11.19 9.27
CA ASP A 392 -22.73 -12.43 8.98
C ASP A 392 -23.47 -12.29 7.65
N VAL A 393 -23.09 -13.14 6.68
CA VAL A 393 -23.71 -13.22 5.35
C VAL A 393 -24.36 -14.59 5.11
N THR A 394 -24.62 -15.36 6.17
CA THR A 394 -25.33 -16.65 6.09
C THR A 394 -26.71 -16.46 5.46
N ASP A 395 -27.45 -15.47 5.97
CA ASP A 395 -28.73 -15.01 5.43
C ASP A 395 -28.57 -13.57 4.89
N LEU A 396 -28.89 -13.37 3.61
CA LEU A 396 -28.74 -12.07 2.93
C LEU A 396 -29.98 -11.17 3.07
N ASP A 397 -31.09 -11.68 3.59
CA ASP A 397 -32.25 -10.87 3.99
C ASP A 397 -32.08 -10.31 5.42
N HIS A 398 -31.19 -10.89 6.23
CA HIS A 398 -30.96 -10.55 7.64
C HIS A 398 -29.47 -10.30 7.99
N VAL A 399 -28.75 -9.64 7.08
CA VAL A 399 -27.32 -9.31 7.23
C VAL A 399 -27.04 -8.53 8.52
N ARG A 400 -25.95 -8.90 9.21
CA ARG A 400 -25.63 -8.40 10.57
C ARG A 400 -24.14 -8.17 10.75
N GLU A 401 -23.73 -6.97 11.16
CA GLU A 401 -22.39 -6.75 11.71
C GLU A 401 -22.26 -7.51 13.05
N LEU A 402 -21.21 -8.33 13.17
CA LEU A 402 -20.92 -9.15 14.36
C LEU A 402 -20.01 -8.41 15.35
N GLY A 403 -19.24 -7.45 14.85
CA GLY A 403 -18.26 -6.64 15.57
C GLY A 403 -17.11 -6.23 14.66
N GLY A 404 -16.10 -5.58 15.23
CA GLY A 404 -14.98 -5.05 14.46
C GLY A 404 -13.82 -4.58 15.33
N TYR A 405 -12.74 -4.22 14.64
CA TYR A 405 -11.45 -3.80 15.18
C TYR A 405 -11.13 -2.40 14.66
N VAL A 406 -11.11 -1.42 15.57
CA VAL A 406 -10.89 0.00 15.28
C VAL A 406 -9.55 0.41 15.88
N ARG A 407 -8.68 1.02 15.07
CA ARG A 407 -7.35 1.48 15.48
C ARG A 407 -7.43 2.87 16.13
N PRO A 408 -6.59 3.18 17.13
CA PRO A 408 -6.69 4.42 17.92
C PRO A 408 -6.32 5.68 17.11
N ASP A 409 -5.53 5.52 16.04
CA ASP A 409 -5.07 6.55 15.12
C ASP A 409 -5.94 6.67 13.84
N PHE A 410 -7.01 5.86 13.72
CA PHE A 410 -7.92 5.83 12.57
C PHE A 410 -7.23 5.62 11.20
N THR A 411 -6.11 4.88 11.15
CA THR A 411 -5.45 4.53 9.89
C THR A 411 -6.30 3.57 9.04
N PHE A 412 -5.87 3.37 7.79
CA PHE A 412 -6.64 2.72 6.73
C PHE A 412 -6.59 1.18 6.82
N ALA A 413 -7.74 0.52 6.72
CA ALA A 413 -7.84 -0.93 6.55
C ALA A 413 -7.93 -1.24 5.06
N HIS A 414 -7.02 -2.06 4.54
CA HIS A 414 -6.88 -2.25 3.10
C HIS A 414 -7.33 -3.64 2.65
N HIS A 415 -6.63 -4.69 3.05
CA HIS A 415 -6.83 -6.05 2.54
C HIS A 415 -6.70 -7.07 3.68
N SER A 416 -7.33 -8.24 3.57
CA SER A 416 -7.14 -9.31 4.56
C SER A 416 -7.19 -10.72 3.97
N ALA A 417 -6.68 -11.68 4.73
CA ALA A 417 -6.85 -13.11 4.49
C ALA A 417 -7.16 -13.80 5.82
N VAL A 418 -8.08 -14.77 5.82
CA VAL A 418 -8.58 -15.41 7.04
C VAL A 418 -8.42 -16.93 6.93
N GLY A 419 -8.01 -17.58 8.03
CA GLY A 419 -7.84 -19.04 8.10
C GLY A 419 -8.00 -19.58 9.52
N THR A 420 -8.04 -20.90 9.65
CA THR A 420 -8.15 -21.57 10.96
C THR A 420 -6.79 -22.09 11.42
N PHE A 421 -6.31 -21.60 12.56
CA PHE A 421 -5.06 -22.00 13.19
C PHE A 421 -5.36 -22.47 14.61
N ALA A 422 -4.91 -23.67 14.99
CA ALA A 422 -5.16 -24.26 16.32
C ALA A 422 -6.65 -24.30 16.76
N GLY A 423 -7.59 -24.33 15.80
CA GLY A 423 -9.04 -24.26 16.08
C GLY A 423 -9.59 -22.85 16.37
N ARG A 424 -8.79 -21.80 16.11
CA ARG A 424 -9.21 -20.39 16.12
C ARG A 424 -9.29 -19.82 14.71
N THR A 425 -10.23 -18.93 14.47
CA THR A 425 -10.31 -18.15 13.23
C THR A 425 -9.38 -16.95 13.36
N ILE A 426 -8.33 -16.87 12.54
CA ILE A 426 -7.31 -15.82 12.57
C ILE A 426 -7.38 -15.01 11.28
N ALA A 427 -7.37 -13.68 11.41
CA ALA A 427 -7.26 -12.75 10.30
C ALA A 427 -5.85 -12.14 10.23
N PHE A 428 -5.29 -12.14 9.03
CA PHE A 428 -4.11 -11.38 8.64
C PHE A 428 -4.62 -10.11 7.96
N GLU A 429 -4.47 -8.96 8.60
CA GLU A 429 -4.96 -7.66 8.12
C GLU A 429 -3.79 -6.77 7.71
N GLY A 430 -3.81 -6.30 6.47
CA GLY A 430 -2.91 -5.27 5.98
C GLY A 430 -3.65 -3.94 5.93
N GLY A 431 -3.04 -2.90 6.51
CA GLY A 431 -3.45 -1.53 6.23
C GLY A 431 -2.96 -1.05 4.86
N GLU A 432 -3.07 0.25 4.62
CA GLU A 432 -2.41 0.96 3.51
C GLU A 432 -1.92 2.32 4.03
N PHE A 433 -1.10 3.01 3.25
CA PHE A 433 -0.41 4.27 3.54
C PHE A 433 0.89 4.07 4.36
N GLN A 434 1.60 5.15 4.70
CA GLN A 434 2.92 5.08 5.29
C GLN A 434 2.86 4.42 6.67
N TYR A 435 3.85 3.58 6.99
CA TYR A 435 3.88 2.75 8.19
C TYR A 435 2.81 1.65 8.30
N ALA A 436 1.95 1.50 7.28
CA ALA A 436 0.99 0.40 7.23
C ALA A 436 1.68 -0.96 7.13
N HIS A 437 1.28 -1.85 8.02
CA HIS A 437 1.97 -3.10 8.27
C HIS A 437 0.98 -4.25 8.53
N LEU A 438 1.50 -5.47 8.64
CA LEU A 438 0.68 -6.64 8.91
C LEU A 438 0.29 -6.69 10.39
N ARG A 439 -1.02 -6.76 10.64
CA ARG A 439 -1.61 -7.12 11.94
C ARG A 439 -2.13 -8.56 11.89
N VAL A 440 -2.02 -9.27 13.00
CA VAL A 440 -2.60 -10.60 13.17
C VAL A 440 -3.61 -10.55 14.30
N LEU A 441 -4.86 -10.89 13.98
CA LEU A 441 -6.02 -10.71 14.83
C LEU A 441 -6.70 -12.05 15.11
N ASP A 442 -7.01 -12.37 16.38
CA ASP A 442 -7.97 -13.43 16.68
C ASP A 442 -9.39 -12.89 16.44
N VAL A 443 -10.06 -13.46 15.43
CA VAL A 443 -11.42 -13.12 14.99
C VAL A 443 -12.42 -14.26 15.24
N THR A 444 -12.04 -15.28 16.01
CA THR A 444 -12.90 -16.39 16.43
C THR A 444 -14.19 -15.88 17.08
N ARG A 445 -14.05 -14.79 17.85
CA ARG A 445 -15.12 -14.05 18.52
C ARG A 445 -15.18 -12.61 18.00
N PRO A 446 -15.93 -12.31 16.93
CA PRO A 446 -15.96 -10.98 16.34
C PRO A 446 -16.44 -9.86 17.28
N GLU A 447 -17.16 -10.19 18.35
CA GLU A 447 -17.57 -9.23 19.38
C GLU A 447 -16.42 -8.78 20.29
N ARG A 448 -15.24 -9.41 20.18
CA ARG A 448 -13.99 -9.05 20.86
C ARG A 448 -12.78 -9.49 20.02
N ILE A 449 -12.58 -8.84 18.87
CA ILE A 449 -11.36 -9.00 18.07
C ILE A 449 -10.17 -8.42 18.84
N VAL A 450 -9.03 -9.13 18.84
CA VAL A 450 -7.80 -8.71 19.55
C VAL A 450 -6.55 -8.99 18.72
N LYS A 451 -5.55 -8.10 18.79
CA LYS A 451 -4.25 -8.30 18.16
C LYS A 451 -3.42 -9.32 18.95
N ILE A 452 -2.85 -10.29 18.24
CA ILE A 452 -2.07 -11.40 18.81
C ILE A 452 -0.65 -11.48 18.24
N GLY A 453 -0.40 -10.78 17.13
CA GLY A 453 0.88 -10.68 16.45
C GLY A 453 0.87 -9.47 15.50
N GLU A 454 2.05 -9.06 15.05
CA GLU A 454 2.24 -8.07 13.98
C GLU A 454 3.58 -8.34 13.27
N PHE A 455 3.73 -7.82 12.05
CA PHE A 455 4.98 -7.85 11.31
C PHE A 455 5.18 -6.55 10.53
N ARG A 456 6.40 -6.01 10.58
CA ARG A 456 6.87 -4.83 9.83
C ARG A 456 8.15 -5.24 9.09
N THR A 457 8.35 -4.75 7.87
CA THR A 457 9.63 -4.91 7.15
C THR A 457 10.72 -4.01 7.74
N HIS A 458 11.96 -4.13 7.28
CA HIS A 458 13.07 -3.31 7.76
C HIS A 458 12.88 -1.81 7.48
N ARG A 459 12.07 -1.45 6.48
CA ARG A 459 11.77 -0.07 6.11
C ARG A 459 10.39 0.31 6.64
N PRO A 460 10.27 0.71 7.93
CA PRO A 460 8.97 0.83 8.60
C PRO A 460 8.08 1.93 8.03
N PHE A 461 8.56 2.77 7.10
CA PHE A 461 7.86 3.87 6.45
C PHE A 461 7.15 3.47 5.14
N THR A 462 7.42 2.29 4.57
CA THR A 462 6.71 1.79 3.38
C THR A 462 5.33 1.22 3.75
N SER A 463 4.51 0.90 2.74
CA SER A 463 3.14 0.38 2.92
C SER A 463 3.05 -1.09 2.52
N ILE A 464 2.28 -1.88 3.27
CA ILE A 464 1.70 -3.14 2.80
C ILE A 464 0.57 -2.88 1.79
N HIS A 465 0.17 -3.89 0.99
CA HIS A 465 -0.99 -3.84 0.07
C HIS A 465 -1.77 -5.17 0.08
N ASN A 466 -1.84 -5.92 -1.04
CA ASN A 466 -2.58 -7.19 -1.10
C ASN A 466 -1.80 -8.34 -0.46
N LEU A 467 -2.52 -9.28 0.14
CA LEU A 467 -1.94 -10.46 0.77
C LEU A 467 -2.78 -11.73 0.53
N LEU A 468 -2.12 -12.89 0.45
CA LEU A 468 -2.77 -14.18 0.22
C LEU A 468 -2.20 -15.24 1.14
N LEU A 469 -3.10 -15.90 1.88
CA LEU A 469 -2.77 -17.06 2.68
C LEU A 469 -2.83 -18.34 1.82
N ARG A 470 -1.73 -19.09 1.81
CA ARG A 470 -1.57 -20.35 1.10
C ARG A 470 -1.01 -21.38 2.09
N ASP A 471 -1.91 -22.14 2.69
CA ASP A 471 -1.63 -23.03 3.83
C ASP A 471 -1.00 -22.25 5.01
N ASN A 472 0.30 -22.46 5.29
CA ASN A 472 1.03 -21.74 6.34
C ASN A 472 1.88 -20.56 5.81
N LEU A 473 1.87 -20.30 4.50
CA LEU A 473 2.61 -19.21 3.88
C LEU A 473 1.70 -18.04 3.52
N LEU A 474 2.02 -16.85 4.05
CA LEU A 474 1.37 -15.60 3.72
C LEU A 474 2.22 -14.84 2.70
N TYR A 475 1.77 -14.83 1.45
CA TYR A 475 2.38 -14.11 0.34
C TYR A 475 1.85 -12.67 0.31
N ILE A 476 2.73 -11.69 0.34
CA ILE A 476 2.38 -10.27 0.52
C ILE A 476 3.02 -9.43 -0.59
N ALA A 477 2.23 -8.56 -1.20
CA ALA A 477 2.70 -7.42 -1.96
C ALA A 477 2.86 -6.22 -1.02
N TRP A 478 4.07 -5.66 -0.97
CA TRP A 478 4.46 -4.61 -0.03
C TRP A 478 5.01 -3.39 -0.79
N TYR A 479 4.32 -2.96 -1.85
CA TYR A 479 4.68 -1.80 -2.64
C TYR A 479 6.20 -1.74 -2.97
N GLN A 480 6.89 -0.76 -2.39
CA GLN A 480 8.30 -0.48 -2.65
C GLN A 480 9.24 -1.59 -2.12
N ASP A 481 8.80 -2.40 -1.15
CA ASP A 481 9.52 -3.58 -0.65
C ASP A 481 9.37 -4.76 -1.62
N GLY A 482 8.30 -4.81 -2.42
CA GLY A 482 8.09 -5.87 -3.40
C GLY A 482 7.38 -7.09 -2.82
N VAL A 483 7.90 -8.30 -3.08
CA VAL A 483 7.35 -9.54 -2.49
C VAL A 483 7.92 -9.74 -1.09
N ARG A 484 7.06 -10.06 -0.14
CA ARG A 484 7.41 -10.62 1.18
C ARG A 484 6.63 -11.91 1.38
N VAL A 485 7.28 -12.98 1.84
CA VAL A 485 6.61 -14.26 2.16
C VAL A 485 6.89 -14.62 3.60
N LEU A 486 5.82 -14.72 4.40
CA LEU A 486 5.92 -15.03 5.83
C LEU A 486 5.41 -16.44 6.10
N ASP A 487 6.16 -17.20 6.89
CA ASP A 487 5.64 -18.35 7.63
C ASP A 487 4.76 -17.82 8.78
N VAL A 488 3.50 -18.25 8.78
CA VAL A 488 2.47 -17.90 9.77
C VAL A 488 1.92 -19.13 10.50
N SER A 489 2.63 -20.27 10.45
CA SER A 489 2.32 -21.48 11.25
C SER A 489 2.23 -21.20 12.76
N ASN A 490 2.93 -20.15 13.21
CA ASN A 490 2.64 -19.46 14.47
C ASN A 490 2.17 -18.01 14.23
N PRO A 491 0.85 -17.75 14.24
CA PRO A 491 0.30 -16.42 13.96
C PRO A 491 0.71 -15.34 14.98
N THR A 492 1.16 -15.72 16.18
CA THR A 492 1.64 -14.73 17.18
C THR A 492 3.03 -14.17 16.85
N ARG A 493 3.78 -14.85 15.96
CA ARG A 493 5.14 -14.48 15.57
C ARG A 493 5.40 -14.75 14.06
N PRO A 494 4.74 -14.01 13.14
CA PRO A 494 4.99 -14.16 11.70
C PRO A 494 6.47 -13.97 11.36
N ARG A 495 7.00 -14.83 10.49
CA ARG A 495 8.44 -14.91 10.21
C ARG A 495 8.70 -14.85 8.70
N GLN A 496 9.42 -13.84 8.22
CA GLN A 496 9.85 -13.78 6.83
C GLN A 496 10.73 -14.99 6.50
N VAL A 497 10.31 -15.79 5.51
CA VAL A 497 11.05 -16.96 5.01
C VAL A 497 11.64 -16.72 3.62
N ALA A 498 11.03 -15.81 2.84
CA ALA A 498 11.54 -15.38 1.55
C ALA A 498 11.10 -13.95 1.23
N HIS A 499 11.80 -13.33 0.29
CA HIS A 499 11.43 -12.03 -0.29
C HIS A 499 11.97 -11.89 -1.71
N TYR A 500 11.43 -10.91 -2.45
CA TYR A 500 12.03 -10.41 -3.69
C TYR A 500 11.79 -8.90 -3.80
N ASN A 501 12.87 -8.12 -3.89
CA ASN A 501 12.86 -6.67 -3.96
C ASN A 501 12.57 -6.17 -5.39
N THR A 502 11.30 -5.95 -5.72
CA THR A 502 10.86 -5.60 -7.09
C THR A 502 11.16 -4.16 -7.48
N PHE A 503 11.26 -3.24 -6.51
CA PHE A 503 11.37 -1.81 -6.79
C PHE A 503 12.76 -1.40 -7.32
N ARG A 504 12.78 -0.55 -8.35
CA ARG A 504 13.95 0.21 -8.83
C ARG A 504 13.51 1.63 -9.23
N GLU A 505 14.31 2.66 -8.97
CA GLU A 505 13.99 4.05 -9.37
C GLU A 505 14.11 4.27 -10.87
N ALA A 506 15.18 3.72 -11.46
CA ALA A 506 15.45 3.80 -12.90
C ALA A 506 14.42 3.05 -13.77
N ASP A 507 13.40 2.43 -13.16
CA ASP A 507 12.23 1.95 -13.90
C ASP A 507 11.45 3.17 -14.48
N PRO A 508 10.97 3.10 -15.73
CA PRO A 508 10.33 4.25 -16.37
C PRO A 508 9.00 4.60 -15.70
N TYR A 509 8.69 5.89 -15.59
CA TYR A 509 7.47 6.38 -14.95
C TYR A 509 7.35 6.07 -13.44
N ARG A 510 8.44 5.72 -12.73
CA ARG A 510 8.45 5.90 -11.26
C ARG A 510 8.21 7.38 -10.99
N THR A 511 7.02 7.67 -10.49
CA THR A 511 6.68 8.98 -9.96
C THR A 511 7.16 9.05 -8.53
N GLU A 512 7.05 10.23 -7.97
CA GLU A 512 7.11 10.38 -6.56
C GLU A 512 5.78 9.75 -6.01
N SER A 513 5.68 8.40 -5.77
CA SER A 513 4.56 7.64 -5.11
C SER A 513 4.88 6.41 -4.18
N PRO A 514 4.46 6.32 -2.88
CA PRO A 514 4.67 5.06 -2.15
C PRO A 514 3.76 3.96 -2.67
N PHE A 515 2.64 4.34 -3.30
CA PHE A 515 1.76 3.45 -4.02
C PHE A 515 2.41 3.05 -5.36
N GLU A 516 3.65 2.53 -5.30
CA GLU A 516 4.48 2.06 -6.40
C GLU A 516 5.27 0.82 -5.97
N GLY A 517 5.77 0.07 -6.95
CA GLY A 517 6.32 -1.25 -6.71
C GLY A 517 5.21 -2.27 -6.84
N LEU A 518 5.16 -3.26 -5.95
CA LEU A 518 4.24 -4.40 -6.06
C LEU A 518 2.89 -4.15 -5.36
N LEU A 519 1.79 -4.33 -6.08
CA LEU A 519 0.43 -4.14 -5.57
C LEU A 519 -0.36 -5.45 -5.52
N GLY A 520 -0.58 -6.05 -6.69
CA GLY A 520 -1.36 -7.27 -6.85
C GLY A 520 -0.49 -8.50 -6.66
N ILE A 521 -1.05 -9.54 -6.06
CA ILE A 521 -0.39 -10.85 -5.92
C ILE A 521 -1.43 -11.97 -6.00
N ARG A 522 -1.13 -13.04 -6.75
CA ARG A 522 -1.97 -14.23 -6.93
C ARG A 522 -1.11 -15.49 -6.90
N VAL A 523 -1.57 -16.48 -6.12
CA VAL A 523 -0.97 -17.82 -6.04
C VAL A 523 -2.05 -18.85 -6.41
N PRO A 524 -2.26 -19.14 -7.71
CA PRO A 524 -3.35 -20.01 -8.15
C PRO A 524 -3.09 -21.50 -7.89
N GLY A 525 -1.89 -21.87 -7.40
CA GLY A 525 -1.53 -23.26 -7.08
C GLY A 525 -1.05 -24.08 -8.27
N ASP A 526 -0.56 -23.42 -9.32
CA ASP A 526 0.06 -24.03 -10.50
C ASP A 526 1.59 -24.15 -10.38
N GLY A 527 2.16 -23.81 -9.22
CA GLY A 527 3.61 -23.76 -8.98
C GLY A 527 4.22 -22.37 -9.18
N TYR A 528 3.41 -21.32 -9.38
CA TYR A 528 3.88 -19.96 -9.64
C TYR A 528 3.18 -18.91 -8.75
N VAL A 529 3.90 -17.82 -8.49
CA VAL A 529 3.34 -16.59 -7.90
C VAL A 529 3.34 -15.53 -8.99
N TYR A 530 2.17 -15.00 -9.29
CA TYR A 530 1.99 -13.92 -10.26
C TYR A 530 1.74 -12.62 -9.49
N ALA A 531 2.37 -11.53 -9.90
CA ALA A 531 2.20 -10.24 -9.23
C ALA A 531 2.18 -9.05 -10.21
N ALA A 532 1.64 -7.92 -9.78
CA ALA A 532 1.51 -6.70 -10.56
C ALA A 532 2.38 -5.58 -9.96
N ASP A 533 3.42 -5.15 -10.69
CA ASP A 533 4.26 -3.99 -10.33
C ASP A 533 3.86 -2.75 -11.15
N SER A 534 3.72 -1.62 -10.46
CA SER A 534 3.24 -0.34 -10.99
C SER A 534 4.01 0.21 -12.21
N SER A 535 5.23 -0.27 -12.42
CA SER A 535 6.07 0.10 -13.56
C SER A 535 6.45 -1.10 -14.43
N ARG A 536 6.80 -2.25 -13.82
CA ARG A 536 7.33 -3.41 -14.54
C ARG A 536 6.23 -4.23 -15.22
N GLY A 537 4.99 -4.16 -14.72
CA GLY A 537 3.86 -4.92 -15.24
C GLY A 537 3.67 -6.25 -14.52
N LEU A 538 3.42 -7.31 -15.28
CA LEU A 538 3.31 -8.67 -14.77
C LEU A 538 4.69 -9.18 -14.35
N LEU A 539 4.84 -9.60 -13.10
CA LEU A 539 6.00 -10.35 -12.60
C LEU A 539 5.58 -11.80 -12.29
N ILE A 540 6.42 -12.77 -12.61
CA ILE A 540 6.15 -14.18 -12.35
C ILE A 540 7.33 -14.80 -11.60
N PHE A 541 7.07 -15.36 -10.43
CA PHE A 541 8.01 -16.08 -9.56
C PHE A 541 7.60 -17.56 -9.43
N ASN A 542 8.47 -18.39 -8.88
CA ASN A 542 8.06 -19.73 -8.41
C ASN A 542 7.20 -19.62 -7.13
N GLU A 543 6.22 -20.52 -6.98
CA GLU A 543 5.63 -20.83 -5.68
C GLU A 543 6.71 -21.55 -4.84
N LEU A 544 6.77 -21.24 -3.54
CA LEU A 544 7.68 -21.92 -2.63
C LEU A 544 7.10 -23.28 -2.23
N ALA A 545 7.97 -24.24 -1.93
CA ALA A 545 7.55 -25.45 -1.25
C ALA A 545 6.98 -25.08 0.14
N GLN A 546 5.86 -25.70 0.51
CA GLN A 546 5.32 -25.58 1.87
C GLN A 546 6.30 -26.21 2.89
N PRO A 547 6.51 -25.58 4.05
CA PRO A 547 7.47 -26.03 5.06
C PRO A 547 7.01 -27.27 5.85
#